data_AF-A0A7I8VN26-F1
#
_entry.id   AF-A0A7I8VN26-F1
#
_cell.length_a   1.000
_cell.length_b   1.000
_cell.length_c   1.000
_cell.angle_alpha   90.00
_cell.angle_beta   90.00
_cell.angle_gamma   90.00
#
_symmetry.space_group_name_H-M   'P 1'
#
loop_
_entity.id
_entity.type
_entity.pdbx_description
1 polymer ?
#
loop_
_entity_poly.entity_id
_entity_poly.type
_entity_poly.pdbx_seq_one_letter_code
_entity_poly.pdbx_strand_id
1 'polypeptide(L)'
;MYHIIHVKLNEGGSLLHSTHIQTWLKLGAVSLQFPQISQVIGSKERKSWVCTAVAALYQLVCTVVLLPGQKLTKLKVTSEEEYIPKTADELHHTTEACDRISELMYALSSQLSFLVKNRALPDYILYPLRNVIIGIARLPLVNSYARTPMLAWRLGWIPSVSGENRTSLPPLPQELLMEREVLIEFIRRINCLGWISRTQFEETWMSLLGVLSPAAEEGGGSVQDIMERNHCSSLALRAMTALLQYTTLAPHSGNPASSSTSPGPRSANLYSLRTR
;
A
#
# COMPACT_ATOMS: atom_id res chain seq x y z
N MET A 1 21.53 -18.04 11.07
CA MET A 1 20.34 -17.19 10.83
C MET A 1 20.38 -15.90 11.65
N TYR A 2 20.57 -15.93 12.98
CA TYR A 2 21.07 -14.77 13.75
C TYR A 2 22.32 -14.17 13.10
N HIS A 3 23.21 -15.05 12.63
CA HIS A 3 24.45 -14.67 11.95
C HIS A 3 24.27 -13.87 10.65
N ILE A 4 23.17 -14.00 9.88
CA ILE A 4 23.02 -13.27 8.60
C ILE A 4 22.50 -11.86 8.84
N ILE A 5 21.55 -11.71 9.78
CA ILE A 5 21.11 -10.40 10.26
C ILE A 5 22.27 -9.72 10.99
N HIS A 6 23.04 -10.44 11.81
CA HIS A 6 24.25 -9.89 12.42
C HIS A 6 25.31 -9.50 11.39
N VAL A 7 25.60 -10.34 10.39
CA VAL A 7 26.69 -10.09 9.42
C VAL A 7 26.39 -8.90 8.52
N LYS A 8 25.16 -8.73 8.01
CA LYS A 8 24.81 -7.55 7.21
C LYS A 8 24.78 -6.25 8.00
N LEU A 9 24.54 -6.34 9.29
CA LEU A 9 24.55 -5.17 10.16
C LEU A 9 25.97 -4.86 10.68
N ASN A 10 26.97 -5.75 10.54
CA ASN A 10 28.32 -5.63 11.12
C ASN A 10 29.37 -4.90 10.26
N GLU A 11 29.07 -4.54 9.01
CA GLU A 11 30.04 -3.87 8.13
C GLU A 11 29.92 -2.35 8.26
N GLY A 12 30.44 -1.81 9.37
CA GLY A 12 30.82 -0.40 9.50
C GLY A 12 29.84 0.50 10.28
N GLY A 13 30.16 0.75 11.55
CA GLY A 13 29.57 1.82 12.37
C GLY A 13 28.51 1.34 13.38
N SER A 14 28.44 2.02 14.53
CA SER A 14 27.65 1.68 15.72
C SER A 14 26.29 1.04 15.42
N LEU A 15 26.19 -0.22 15.82
CA LEU A 15 25.22 -1.18 15.33
C LEU A 15 23.86 -1.06 16.03
N LEU A 16 22.79 -0.94 15.25
CA LEU A 16 21.42 -0.99 15.75
C LEU A 16 21.03 -2.42 16.13
N HIS A 17 20.92 -2.68 17.43
CA HIS A 17 20.48 -3.97 17.95
C HIS A 17 19.07 -4.31 17.42
N SER A 18 18.80 -5.58 17.14
CA SER A 18 17.51 -6.04 16.59
C SER A 18 16.30 -5.61 17.44
N THR A 19 16.49 -5.47 18.76
CA THR A 19 15.48 -4.96 19.69
C THR A 19 15.15 -3.48 19.47
N HIS A 20 16.13 -2.64 19.11
CA HIS A 20 15.89 -1.24 18.80
C HIS A 20 15.08 -1.11 17.51
N ILE A 21 15.46 -1.83 16.46
CA ILE A 21 14.72 -1.88 15.19
C ILE A 21 13.28 -2.33 15.44
N GLN A 22 13.09 -3.40 16.20
CA GLN A 22 11.76 -3.88 16.58
C GLN A 22 10.95 -2.81 17.33
N THR A 23 11.57 -2.12 18.30
CA THR A 23 10.90 -1.12 19.12
C THR A 23 10.46 0.09 18.28
N TRP A 24 11.34 0.59 17.40
CA TRP A 24 11.01 1.69 16.51
C TRP A 24 9.94 1.33 15.49
N LEU A 25 10.00 0.13 14.91
CA LEU A 25 8.95 -0.34 14.00
C LEU A 25 7.60 -0.48 14.71
N LYS A 26 7.59 -1.02 15.94
CA LYS A 26 6.36 -1.11 16.74
C LYS A 26 5.80 0.28 17.08
N LEU A 27 6.67 1.20 17.53
CA LEU A 27 6.28 2.56 17.86
C LEU A 27 5.72 3.28 16.63
N GLY A 28 6.40 3.18 15.49
CA GLY A 28 5.95 3.76 14.22
C GLY A 28 4.61 3.18 13.78
N ALA A 29 4.45 1.86 13.82
CA ALA A 29 3.21 1.19 13.44
C ALA A 29 2.03 1.66 14.32
N VAL A 30 2.21 1.65 15.63
CA VAL A 30 1.19 2.08 16.60
C VAL A 30 0.85 3.57 16.42
N SER A 31 1.86 4.42 16.23
CA SER A 31 1.66 5.86 15.99
C SER A 31 0.81 6.13 14.75
N LEU A 32 1.05 5.39 13.66
CA LEU A 32 0.31 5.53 12.40
C LEU A 32 -1.11 4.95 12.46
N GLN A 33 -1.40 4.07 13.43
CA GLN A 33 -2.75 3.53 13.67
C GLN A 33 -3.66 4.53 14.41
N PHE A 34 -3.10 5.47 15.16
CA PHE A 34 -3.86 6.53 15.82
C PHE A 34 -4.19 7.67 14.83
N PRO A 35 -5.48 7.96 14.57
CA PRO A 35 -5.86 8.93 13.54
C PRO A 35 -5.30 10.32 13.78
N GLN A 36 -5.27 10.79 15.03
CA GLN A 36 -4.80 12.13 15.36
C GLN A 36 -3.32 12.31 15.02
N ILE A 37 -2.50 11.30 15.36
CA ILE A 37 -1.06 11.32 15.06
C ILE A 37 -0.82 11.17 13.56
N SER A 38 -1.52 10.21 12.93
CA SER A 38 -1.43 9.96 11.49
C SER A 38 -1.83 11.20 10.66
N GLN A 39 -2.87 11.93 11.08
CA GLN A 39 -3.31 13.18 10.46
C GLN A 39 -2.28 14.29 10.60
N VAL A 40 -1.62 14.41 11.76
CA VAL A 40 -0.54 15.38 11.97
C VAL A 40 0.65 15.07 11.07
N ILE A 41 1.09 13.81 11.02
CA ILE A 41 2.21 13.37 10.16
C ILE A 41 1.87 13.56 8.68
N GLY A 42 0.66 13.20 8.27
CA GLY A 42 0.17 13.29 6.89
C GLY A 42 -0.35 14.67 6.47
N SER A 43 -0.16 15.70 7.31
CA SER A 43 -0.58 17.06 7.00
C SER A 43 0.22 17.62 5.83
N LYS A 44 -0.42 18.51 5.05
CA LYS A 44 0.18 19.11 3.84
C LYS A 44 1.47 19.88 4.13
N GLU A 45 1.54 20.54 5.29
CA GLU A 45 2.68 21.33 5.76
C GLU A 45 3.90 20.46 6.09
N ARG A 46 3.70 19.18 6.44
CA ARG A 46 4.76 18.29 6.93
C ARG A 46 5.20 17.24 5.91
N LYS A 47 5.20 17.62 4.62
CA LYS A 47 5.64 16.73 3.53
C LYS A 47 7.03 16.12 3.74
N SER A 48 7.96 16.89 4.31
CA SER A 48 9.32 16.42 4.63
C SER A 48 9.32 15.24 5.60
N TRP A 49 8.42 15.21 6.58
CA TRP A 49 8.32 14.12 7.55
C TRP A 49 7.94 12.82 6.87
N VAL A 50 6.99 12.88 5.94
CA VAL A 50 6.56 11.73 5.14
C VAL A 50 7.71 11.27 4.23
N CYS A 51 8.36 12.19 3.52
CA CYS A 51 9.48 11.85 2.63
C CYS A 51 10.65 11.19 3.39
N THR A 52 11.04 11.74 4.54
CA THR A 52 12.09 11.16 5.38
C THR A 52 11.67 9.81 5.96
N ALA A 53 10.41 9.66 6.39
CA ALA A 53 9.92 8.37 6.89
C ALA A 53 9.93 7.28 5.81
N VAL A 54 9.48 7.61 4.59
CA VAL A 54 9.57 6.70 3.44
C VAL A 54 11.02 6.36 3.12
N ALA A 55 11.91 7.37 3.08
CA ALA A 55 13.33 7.18 2.81
C ALA A 55 14.00 6.25 3.83
N ALA A 56 13.80 6.51 5.12
CA ALA A 56 14.37 5.70 6.20
C ALA A 56 13.84 4.25 6.15
N LEU A 57 12.54 4.08 5.90
CA LEU A 57 11.93 2.76 5.77
C LEU A 57 12.45 2.01 4.55
N TYR A 58 12.60 2.69 3.42
CA TYR A 58 13.15 2.13 2.20
C TYR A 58 14.59 1.63 2.41
N GLN A 59 15.43 2.42 3.08
CA GLN A 59 16.79 2.01 3.45
C GLN A 59 16.80 0.84 4.42
N LEU A 60 15.92 0.83 5.42
CA LEU A 60 15.79 -0.29 6.36
C LEU A 60 15.40 -1.58 5.63
N VAL A 61 14.45 -1.51 4.70
CA VAL A 61 14.09 -2.67 3.87
C VAL A 61 15.29 -3.10 3.03
N CYS A 62 15.97 -2.19 2.33
CA CYS A 62 17.13 -2.55 1.51
C CYS A 62 18.22 -3.26 2.33
N THR A 63 18.50 -2.78 3.53
CA THR A 63 19.56 -3.33 4.39
C THR A 63 19.17 -4.67 5.04
N VAL A 64 17.95 -4.77 5.57
CA VAL A 64 17.51 -5.96 6.32
C VAL A 64 17.07 -7.10 5.39
N VAL A 65 16.45 -6.75 4.25
CA VAL A 65 15.72 -7.70 3.39
C VAL A 65 16.57 -8.17 2.22
N LEU A 66 17.33 -7.30 1.56
CA LEU A 66 18.05 -7.65 0.32
C LEU A 66 19.41 -8.26 0.61
N LEU A 67 19.70 -9.44 0.03
CA LEU A 67 21.07 -10.00 0.01
C LEU A 67 22.03 -9.10 -0.79
N PRO A 68 23.35 -9.13 -0.52
CA PRO A 68 24.31 -8.39 -1.32
C PRO A 68 24.13 -8.70 -2.82
N GLY A 69 23.97 -7.67 -3.64
CA GLY A 69 23.71 -7.80 -5.09
C GLY A 69 22.23 -7.82 -5.50
N GLN A 70 21.28 -7.99 -4.57
CA GLN A 70 19.85 -7.85 -4.86
C GLN A 70 19.41 -6.38 -4.77
N LYS A 71 18.45 -5.98 -5.60
CA LYS A 71 17.83 -4.65 -5.59
C LYS A 71 16.31 -4.79 -5.52
N LEU A 72 15.64 -3.84 -4.87
CA LEU A 72 14.19 -3.70 -5.02
C LEU A 72 13.87 -3.45 -6.50
N THR A 73 12.72 -3.96 -6.93
CA THR A 73 12.21 -3.66 -8.26
C THR A 73 11.94 -2.18 -8.34
N LYS A 74 12.76 -1.46 -9.10
CA LYS A 74 12.64 -0.02 -9.24
C LYS A 74 11.48 0.39 -10.12
N LEU A 75 10.81 1.45 -9.74
CA LEU A 75 9.86 2.15 -10.60
C LEU A 75 10.68 2.99 -11.59
N LYS A 76 10.62 2.65 -12.88
CA LYS A 76 11.20 3.48 -13.94
C LYS A 76 10.07 4.27 -14.59
N VAL A 77 9.63 5.35 -13.94
CA VAL A 77 8.80 6.33 -14.64
C VAL A 77 9.77 7.23 -15.40
N THR A 78 10.03 6.90 -16.67
CA THR A 78 10.75 7.82 -17.55
C THR A 78 9.82 9.01 -17.80
N SER A 79 10.12 10.14 -17.19
CA SER A 79 9.67 11.43 -17.70
C SER A 79 10.91 12.11 -18.26
N GLU A 80 10.94 12.23 -19.59
CA GLU A 80 11.90 13.06 -20.29
C GLU A 80 11.76 14.50 -19.80
N GLU A 81 12.91 15.08 -19.52
CA GLU A 81 13.26 16.49 -19.32
C GLU A 81 12.15 17.50 -19.64
N GLU A 82 11.43 17.94 -18.62
CA GLU A 82 10.73 19.22 -18.66
C GLU A 82 11.33 20.17 -17.61
N TYR A 83 11.81 21.32 -18.11
CA TYR A 83 12.50 22.43 -17.44
C TYR A 83 12.22 22.57 -15.94
N ILE A 84 13.28 22.49 -15.12
CA ILE A 84 13.16 22.47 -13.65
C ILE A 84 13.66 23.81 -13.05
N PRO A 85 12.77 24.72 -12.59
CA PRO A 85 13.13 25.88 -11.78
C PRO A 85 13.36 25.46 -10.31
N LYS A 86 13.95 26.32 -9.47
CA LYS A 86 14.38 26.09 -8.06
C LYS A 86 13.38 25.39 -7.10
N THR A 87 12.09 25.30 -7.44
CA THR A 87 11.10 24.34 -6.88
C THR A 87 11.43 22.85 -7.16
N ALA A 88 12.48 22.61 -7.94
CA ALA A 88 13.09 21.34 -8.33
C ALA A 88 13.28 20.38 -7.18
N ASP A 89 14.00 20.82 -6.15
CA ASP A 89 14.52 19.94 -5.10
C ASP A 89 13.41 19.48 -4.16
N GLU A 90 12.47 20.38 -3.83
CA GLU A 90 11.32 20.01 -3.00
C GLU A 90 10.39 19.01 -3.70
N LEU A 91 10.16 19.21 -5.01
CA LEU A 91 9.35 18.30 -5.80
C LEU A 91 10.07 16.96 -6.01
N HIS A 92 11.39 16.99 -6.17
CA HIS A 92 12.21 15.78 -6.31
C HIS A 92 12.05 14.84 -5.13
N HIS A 93 12.13 15.34 -3.89
CA HIS A 93 11.96 14.52 -2.70
C HIS A 93 10.55 13.93 -2.58
N THR A 94 9.51 14.66 -3.00
CA THR A 94 8.14 14.14 -2.98
C THR A 94 7.92 13.06 -4.04
N THR A 95 8.46 13.24 -5.24
CA THR A 95 8.40 12.22 -6.31
C THR A 95 9.18 10.97 -5.90
N GLU A 96 10.39 11.14 -5.37
CA GLU A 96 11.20 10.01 -4.89
C GLU A 96 10.50 9.24 -3.76
N ALA A 97 9.80 9.92 -2.85
CA ALA A 97 9.00 9.27 -1.83
C ALA A 97 7.81 8.48 -2.42
N CYS A 98 7.17 9.00 -3.46
CA CYS A 98 6.09 8.31 -4.17
C CYS A 98 6.56 7.04 -4.89
N ASP A 99 7.73 7.09 -5.52
CA ASP A 99 8.35 5.93 -6.17
C ASP A 99 8.73 4.88 -5.13
N ARG A 100 9.44 5.29 -4.08
CA ARG A 100 9.89 4.39 -3.00
C ARG A 100 8.71 3.70 -2.29
N ILE A 101 7.60 4.40 -2.03
CA ILE A 101 6.44 3.72 -1.43
C ILE A 101 5.82 2.69 -2.38
N SER A 102 5.80 2.97 -3.69
CA SER A 102 5.26 2.06 -4.70
C SER A 102 6.09 0.78 -4.78
N GLU A 103 7.41 0.93 -4.71
CA GLU A 103 8.38 -0.17 -4.65
C GLU A 103 8.24 -0.98 -3.35
N LEU A 104 8.08 -0.32 -2.20
CA LEU A 104 7.85 -0.98 -0.91
C LEU A 104 6.54 -1.78 -0.91
N MET A 105 5.47 -1.23 -1.46
CA MET A 105 4.18 -1.93 -1.61
C MET A 105 4.29 -3.13 -2.55
N TYR A 106 5.04 -3.00 -3.64
CA TYR A 106 5.33 -4.13 -4.52
C TYR A 106 6.15 -5.20 -3.80
N ALA A 107 7.20 -4.82 -3.07
CA ALA A 107 8.05 -5.70 -2.28
C ALA A 107 7.25 -6.44 -1.21
N LEU A 108 6.29 -5.78 -0.54
CA LEU A 108 5.36 -6.42 0.40
C LEU A 108 4.61 -7.59 -0.23
N SER A 109 4.11 -7.40 -1.45
CA SER A 109 3.31 -8.42 -2.12
C SER A 109 4.13 -9.55 -2.77
N SER A 110 5.40 -9.30 -3.11
CA SER A 110 6.25 -10.23 -3.86
C SER A 110 7.41 -10.79 -3.03
N GLN A 111 8.36 -9.94 -2.65
CA GLN A 111 9.62 -10.34 -2.03
C GLN A 111 9.47 -10.65 -0.55
N LEU A 112 8.76 -9.80 0.21
CA LEU A 112 8.52 -10.04 1.63
C LEU A 112 7.62 -11.25 1.83
N SER A 113 6.61 -11.46 0.98
CA SER A 113 5.78 -12.67 1.01
C SER A 113 6.60 -13.95 0.79
N PHE A 114 7.62 -13.91 -0.07
CA PHE A 114 8.58 -15.00 -0.24
C PHE A 114 9.46 -15.22 1.00
N LEU A 115 9.93 -14.15 1.65
CA LEU A 115 10.75 -14.27 2.86
C LEU A 115 9.97 -14.79 4.07
N VAL A 116 8.66 -14.47 4.16
CA VAL A 116 7.76 -15.10 5.14
C VAL A 116 7.73 -16.62 4.93
N LYS A 117 7.49 -17.05 3.68
CA LYS A 117 7.40 -18.47 3.33
C LYS A 117 8.69 -19.24 3.64
N ASN A 118 9.84 -18.61 3.42
CA ASN A 118 11.15 -19.21 3.65
C ASN A 118 11.74 -18.95 5.04
N ARG A 119 10.98 -18.31 5.96
CA ARG A 119 11.41 -17.94 7.32
C ARG A 119 12.75 -17.19 7.38
N ALA A 120 13.08 -16.45 6.32
CA ALA A 120 14.36 -15.77 6.19
C ALA A 120 14.42 -14.48 7.04
N LEU A 121 13.26 -13.90 7.35
CA LEU A 121 13.13 -12.75 8.24
C LEU A 121 12.28 -13.13 9.46
N PRO A 122 12.71 -12.82 10.70
CA PRO A 122 11.91 -13.11 11.89
C PRO A 122 10.59 -12.34 11.92
N ASP A 123 9.52 -13.04 12.29
CA ASP A 123 8.15 -12.52 12.40
C ASP A 123 8.05 -11.24 13.24
N TYR A 124 8.84 -11.16 14.31
CA TYR A 124 8.83 -10.03 15.22
C TYR A 124 9.37 -8.72 14.61
N ILE A 125 10.08 -8.79 13.47
CA ILE A 125 10.50 -7.63 12.65
C ILE A 125 9.53 -7.46 11.49
N LEU A 126 9.20 -8.56 10.82
CA LEU A 126 8.36 -8.59 9.63
C LEU A 126 6.97 -7.97 9.86
N TYR A 127 6.27 -8.35 10.92
CA TYR A 127 4.91 -7.85 11.19
C TYR A 127 4.90 -6.33 11.47
N PRO A 128 5.73 -5.80 12.39
CA PRO A 128 5.85 -4.35 12.56
C PRO A 128 6.28 -3.62 11.29
N LEU A 129 7.24 -4.16 10.53
CA LEU A 129 7.71 -3.58 9.27
C LEU A 129 6.56 -3.43 8.27
N ARG A 130 5.78 -4.51 8.07
CA ARG A 130 4.59 -4.48 7.21
C ARG A 130 3.60 -3.41 7.66
N ASN A 131 3.33 -3.31 8.95
CA ASN A 131 2.37 -2.35 9.49
C ASN A 131 2.85 -0.90 9.32
N VAL A 132 4.15 -0.62 9.46
CA VAL A 132 4.72 0.71 9.18
C VAL A 132 4.60 1.07 7.70
N ILE A 133 4.94 0.15 6.79
CA ILE A 133 4.80 0.39 5.34
C ILE A 133 3.34 0.70 4.99
N ILE A 134 2.38 -0.10 5.50
CA ILE A 134 0.94 0.13 5.27
C ILE A 134 0.50 1.48 5.87
N GLY A 135 0.94 1.79 7.09
CA GLY A 135 0.60 3.05 7.77
C GLY A 135 1.08 4.28 7.00
N ILE A 136 2.32 4.26 6.51
CA ILE A 136 2.88 5.35 5.68
C ILE A 136 2.21 5.40 4.31
N ALA A 137 1.94 4.25 3.69
CA ALA A 137 1.23 4.18 2.41
C ALA A 137 -0.21 4.71 2.47
N ARG A 138 -0.80 4.82 3.66
CA ARG A 138 -2.09 5.47 3.88
C ARG A 138 -2.01 7.00 4.02
N LEU A 139 -0.81 7.59 4.11
CA LEU A 139 -0.67 9.04 4.24
C LEU A 139 -0.97 9.75 2.91
N PRO A 140 -1.71 10.88 2.90
CA PRO A 140 -2.22 11.50 1.68
C PRO A 140 -1.17 11.81 0.62
N LEU A 141 0.05 12.21 1.04
CA LEU A 141 1.13 12.59 0.13
C LEU A 141 1.47 11.48 -0.88
N VAL A 142 1.46 10.21 -0.46
CA VAL A 142 2.00 9.08 -1.24
C VAL A 142 0.94 8.01 -1.54
N ASN A 143 -0.30 8.20 -1.07
CA ASN A 143 -1.32 7.16 -1.07
C ASN A 143 -1.81 6.77 -2.48
N SER A 144 -1.97 7.75 -3.37
CA SER A 144 -2.30 7.52 -4.80
C SER A 144 -1.31 6.57 -5.47
N TYR A 145 -0.01 6.81 -5.30
CA TYR A 145 1.07 5.98 -5.80
C TYR A 145 1.09 4.60 -5.13
N ALA A 146 0.95 4.54 -3.79
CA ALA A 146 0.90 3.28 -3.07
C ALA A 146 -0.24 2.34 -3.52
N ARG A 147 -1.38 2.92 -3.94
CA ARG A 147 -2.54 2.17 -4.46
C ARG A 147 -2.38 1.75 -5.91
N THR A 148 -1.50 2.41 -6.67
CA THR A 148 -1.30 2.12 -8.10
C THR A 148 -0.49 0.84 -8.30
N PRO A 149 -0.96 -0.14 -9.08
CA PRO A 149 -0.22 -1.34 -9.44
C PRO A 149 1.13 -1.03 -10.12
N MET A 150 2.17 -1.78 -9.76
CA MET A 150 3.47 -1.71 -10.43
C MET A 150 3.34 -2.04 -11.92
N LEU A 151 2.45 -2.98 -12.26
CA LEU A 151 2.23 -3.39 -13.64
C LEU A 151 1.65 -2.26 -14.51
N ALA A 152 0.80 -1.37 -13.97
CA ALA A 152 0.25 -0.25 -14.71
C ALA A 152 1.36 0.68 -15.26
N TRP A 153 2.37 0.98 -14.44
CA TRP A 153 3.53 1.76 -14.85
C TRP A 153 4.36 1.05 -15.93
N ARG A 154 4.52 -0.27 -15.82
CA ARG A 154 5.26 -1.07 -16.81
C ARG A 154 4.55 -1.17 -18.15
N LEU A 155 3.23 -1.06 -18.15
CA LEU A 155 2.40 -0.96 -19.36
C LEU A 155 2.40 0.45 -19.95
N GLY A 156 3.21 1.38 -19.43
CA GLY A 156 3.37 2.72 -19.98
C GLY A 156 2.31 3.73 -19.53
N TRP A 157 1.62 3.46 -18.43
CA TRP A 157 0.68 4.45 -17.87
C TRP A 157 1.44 5.64 -17.27
N ILE A 158 1.29 6.83 -17.87
CA ILE A 158 1.91 8.08 -17.43
C ILE A 158 0.80 9.12 -17.27
N PRO A 159 0.17 9.22 -16.09
CA PRO A 159 -0.94 10.14 -15.87
C PRO A 159 -0.45 11.57 -15.60
N SER A 160 -1.30 12.56 -15.90
CA SER A 160 -1.12 13.92 -15.41
C SER A 160 -1.28 13.97 -13.89
N VAL A 161 -0.25 14.42 -13.18
CA VAL A 161 -0.27 14.49 -11.71
C VAL A 161 -0.88 15.81 -11.24
N SER A 162 -1.70 15.74 -10.21
CA SER A 162 -2.45 16.87 -9.66
C SER A 162 -2.13 17.11 -8.17
N GLY A 163 -2.76 18.15 -7.61
CA GLY A 163 -2.59 18.55 -6.22
C GLY A 163 -1.39 19.47 -5.98
N GLU A 164 -1.40 20.12 -4.82
CA GLU A 164 -0.40 21.13 -4.42
C GLU A 164 1.04 20.60 -4.43
N ASN A 165 1.23 19.34 -4.00
CA ASN A 165 2.52 18.68 -3.99
C ASN A 165 2.83 17.91 -5.30
N ARG A 166 1.93 17.96 -6.30
CA ARG A 166 2.01 17.18 -7.54
C ARG A 166 2.27 15.68 -7.29
N THR A 167 1.53 15.10 -6.35
CA THR A 167 1.58 13.66 -6.05
C THR A 167 0.22 12.96 -6.17
N SER A 168 -0.85 13.67 -6.50
CA SER A 168 -2.19 13.08 -6.61
C SER A 168 -2.40 12.55 -8.02
N LEU A 169 -2.45 11.22 -8.14
CA LEU A 169 -2.75 10.53 -9.40
C LEU A 169 -4.27 10.43 -9.59
N PRO A 170 -4.77 10.50 -10.84
CA PRO A 170 -6.15 10.17 -11.13
C PRO A 170 -6.43 8.67 -10.88
N PRO A 171 -7.72 8.27 -10.81
CA PRO A 171 -8.09 6.86 -10.85
C PRO A 171 -7.48 6.14 -12.06
N LEU A 172 -7.19 4.84 -11.91
CA LEU A 172 -6.67 4.03 -13.02
C LEU A 172 -7.69 3.96 -14.17
N PRO A 173 -7.24 4.12 -15.42
CA PRO A 173 -8.06 3.90 -16.61
C PRO A 173 -8.73 2.52 -16.61
N GLN A 174 -9.93 2.46 -17.16
CA GLN A 174 -10.71 1.23 -17.18
C GLN A 174 -10.04 0.15 -18.01
N GLU A 175 -9.37 0.52 -19.11
CA GLU A 175 -8.67 -0.39 -20.01
C GLU A 175 -7.58 -1.16 -19.28
N LEU A 176 -6.80 -0.47 -18.44
CA LEU A 176 -5.77 -1.10 -17.61
C LEU A 176 -6.36 -1.99 -16.52
N LEU A 177 -7.55 -1.68 -16.01
CA LEU A 177 -8.23 -2.52 -15.02
C LEU A 177 -8.91 -3.75 -15.64
N MET A 178 -9.07 -3.81 -16.97
CA MET A 178 -9.55 -5.01 -17.66
C MET A 178 -8.44 -6.07 -17.74
N GLU A 179 -7.18 -5.64 -17.75
CA GLU A 179 -6.02 -6.53 -17.69
C GLU A 179 -5.98 -7.30 -16.37
N ARG A 180 -6.18 -8.62 -16.43
CA ARG A 180 -6.36 -9.48 -15.26
C ARG A 180 -5.26 -9.30 -14.21
N GLU A 181 -4.00 -9.29 -14.63
CA GLU A 181 -2.86 -9.20 -13.72
C GLU A 181 -2.76 -7.82 -13.05
N VAL A 182 -3.14 -6.75 -13.76
CA VAL A 182 -3.22 -5.39 -13.19
C VAL A 182 -4.33 -5.34 -12.15
N LEU A 183 -5.50 -5.89 -12.47
CA LEU A 183 -6.64 -5.96 -11.55
C LEU A 183 -6.30 -6.75 -10.28
N ILE A 184 -5.63 -7.90 -10.39
CA ILE A 184 -5.18 -8.69 -9.24
C ILE A 184 -4.25 -7.86 -8.34
N GLU A 185 -3.29 -7.14 -8.91
CA GLU A 185 -2.40 -6.28 -8.13
C GLU A 185 -3.15 -5.10 -7.49
N PHE A 186 -4.05 -4.46 -8.23
CA PHE A 186 -4.88 -3.36 -7.73
C PHE A 186 -5.73 -3.80 -6.54
N ILE A 187 -6.47 -4.91 -6.68
CA ILE A 187 -7.31 -5.48 -5.62
C ILE A 187 -6.47 -5.80 -4.38
N ARG A 188 -5.28 -6.38 -4.56
CA ARG A 188 -4.37 -6.67 -3.45
C ARG A 188 -3.95 -5.40 -2.71
N ARG A 189 -3.66 -4.31 -3.43
CA ARG A 189 -3.28 -3.02 -2.84
C ARG A 189 -4.44 -2.38 -2.08
N ILE A 190 -5.63 -2.30 -2.67
CA ILE A 190 -6.81 -1.71 -1.99
C ILE A 190 -7.30 -2.56 -0.81
N ASN A 191 -7.14 -3.89 -0.84
CA ASN A 191 -7.48 -4.74 0.31
C ASN A 191 -6.44 -4.64 1.43
N CYS A 192 -5.17 -4.41 1.08
CA CYS A 192 -4.11 -4.18 2.05
C CYS A 192 -4.25 -2.81 2.73
N LEU A 193 -4.52 -1.78 1.92
CA LEU A 193 -4.57 -0.40 2.39
C LEU A 193 -5.94 -0.02 2.93
N GLY A 194 -7.03 -0.53 2.38
CA GLY A 194 -8.38 0.00 2.59
C GLY A 194 -8.58 1.35 1.87
N TRP A 195 -9.32 2.26 2.51
CA TRP A 195 -9.55 3.62 2.02
C TRP A 195 -9.29 4.67 3.11
N ILE A 196 -8.97 5.90 2.70
CA ILE A 196 -8.63 7.01 3.60
C ILE A 196 -9.66 8.16 3.58
N SER A 197 -10.58 8.14 2.63
CA SER A 197 -11.67 9.12 2.52
C SER A 197 -12.89 8.50 1.83
N ARG A 198 -14.06 9.12 2.00
CA ARG A 198 -15.29 8.74 1.30
C ARG A 198 -15.12 8.87 -0.23
N THR A 199 -14.50 9.94 -0.70
CA THR A 199 -14.21 10.14 -2.13
C THR A 199 -13.37 8.99 -2.68
N GLN A 200 -12.33 8.58 -1.96
CA GLN A 200 -11.51 7.44 -2.38
C GLN A 200 -12.30 6.12 -2.44
N PHE A 201 -13.22 5.91 -1.49
CA PHE A 201 -14.13 4.76 -1.55
C PHE A 201 -14.99 4.80 -2.81
N GLU A 202 -15.62 5.94 -3.10
CA GLU A 202 -16.51 6.14 -4.26
C GLU A 202 -15.75 5.98 -5.59
N GLU A 203 -14.53 6.53 -5.71
CA GLU A 203 -13.66 6.35 -6.88
C GLU A 203 -13.34 4.87 -7.11
N THR A 204 -12.95 4.16 -6.05
CA THR A 204 -12.62 2.71 -6.13
C THR A 204 -13.84 1.89 -6.53
N TRP A 205 -15.00 2.24 -5.96
CA TRP A 205 -16.26 1.61 -6.27
C TRP A 205 -16.63 1.79 -7.74
N MET A 206 -16.53 3.01 -8.26
CA MET A 206 -16.80 3.31 -9.67
C MET A 206 -15.83 2.59 -10.61
N SER A 207 -14.54 2.55 -10.29
CA SER A 207 -13.56 1.78 -11.07
C SER A 207 -13.92 0.29 -11.13
N LEU A 208 -14.32 -0.32 -10.01
CA LEU A 208 -14.72 -1.73 -9.98
C LEU A 208 -16.05 -1.99 -10.71
N LEU A 209 -17.00 -1.06 -10.65
CA LEU A 209 -18.23 -1.14 -11.46
C LEU A 209 -17.94 -1.09 -12.96
N GLY A 210 -16.93 -0.29 -13.38
CA GLY A 210 -16.44 -0.29 -14.76
C GLY A 210 -15.95 -1.68 -15.20
N VAL A 211 -15.28 -2.43 -14.31
CA VAL A 211 -14.89 -3.82 -14.59
C VAL A 211 -16.08 -4.75 -14.83
N LEU A 212 -17.21 -4.51 -14.17
CA LEU A 212 -18.43 -5.30 -14.35
C LEU A 212 -19.24 -4.88 -15.59
N SER A 213 -19.04 -3.66 -16.08
CA SER A 213 -19.71 -3.12 -17.26
C SER A 213 -18.74 -2.85 -18.42
N PRO A 214 -18.04 -3.88 -18.97
CA PRO A 214 -17.22 -3.66 -20.15
C PRO A 214 -18.11 -3.22 -21.31
N ALA A 215 -17.60 -2.26 -22.09
CA ALA A 215 -18.27 -1.77 -23.30
C ALA A 215 -18.77 -2.94 -24.15
N ALA A 216 -19.96 -2.78 -24.74
CA ALA A 216 -20.50 -3.78 -25.64
C ALA A 216 -19.61 -3.83 -26.89
N GLU A 217 -18.78 -4.86 -27.00
CA GLU A 217 -18.05 -5.12 -28.24
C GLU A 217 -19.06 -5.66 -29.27
N GLU A 218 -19.24 -4.91 -30.36
CA GLU A 218 -20.05 -5.33 -31.50
C GLU A 218 -19.32 -6.44 -32.25
N GLY A 219 -19.67 -7.69 -31.91
CA GLY A 219 -19.06 -8.89 -32.47
C GLY A 219 -18.56 -9.76 -31.33
N GLY A 220 -19.34 -10.79 -30.96
CA GLY A 220 -19.06 -11.64 -29.82
C GLY A 220 -17.62 -12.09 -29.77
N GLY A 221 -16.90 -11.64 -28.73
CA GLY A 221 -15.50 -11.96 -28.50
C GLY A 221 -15.25 -13.47 -28.44
N SER A 222 -13.98 -13.87 -28.55
CA SER A 222 -13.63 -15.28 -28.49
C SER A 222 -14.04 -15.89 -27.14
N VAL A 223 -14.15 -17.23 -27.08
CA VAL A 223 -14.42 -17.94 -25.81
C VAL A 223 -13.38 -17.56 -24.74
N GLN A 224 -12.13 -17.33 -25.15
CA GLN A 224 -11.06 -16.92 -24.25
C GLN A 224 -11.33 -15.53 -23.66
N ASP A 225 -11.74 -14.56 -24.48
CA ASP A 225 -12.06 -13.19 -24.03
C ASP A 225 -13.24 -13.20 -23.05
N ILE A 226 -14.26 -14.02 -23.32
CA ILE A 226 -15.39 -14.22 -22.43
C ILE A 226 -14.94 -14.82 -21.10
N MET A 227 -14.05 -15.82 -21.11
CA MET A 227 -13.50 -16.43 -19.90
C MET A 227 -12.68 -15.43 -19.07
N GLU A 228 -11.84 -14.62 -19.70
CA GLU A 228 -11.05 -13.59 -19.03
C GLU A 228 -11.91 -12.50 -18.43
N ARG A 229 -12.92 -12.01 -19.17
CA ARG A 229 -13.94 -11.07 -18.68
C ARG A 229 -14.69 -11.60 -17.47
N ASN A 230 -15.09 -12.86 -17.50
CA ASN A 230 -15.75 -13.51 -16.36
C ASN A 230 -14.83 -13.61 -15.15
N HIS A 231 -13.54 -13.88 -15.35
CA HIS A 231 -12.56 -13.92 -14.28
C HIS A 231 -12.37 -12.54 -13.64
N CYS A 232 -12.16 -11.50 -14.44
CA CYS A 232 -12.05 -10.11 -13.97
C CYS A 232 -13.33 -9.69 -13.22
N SER A 233 -14.51 -10.07 -13.73
CA SER A 233 -15.79 -9.80 -13.07
C SER A 233 -15.88 -10.47 -11.70
N SER A 234 -15.47 -11.74 -11.59
CA SER A 234 -15.44 -12.45 -10.30
C SER A 234 -14.48 -11.80 -9.30
N LEU A 235 -13.32 -11.36 -9.76
CA LEU A 235 -12.35 -10.62 -8.94
C LEU A 235 -12.92 -9.28 -8.46
N ALA A 236 -13.54 -8.51 -9.36
CA ALA A 236 -14.16 -7.23 -9.03
C ALA A 236 -15.29 -7.38 -8.01
N LEU A 237 -16.19 -8.36 -8.17
CA LEU A 237 -17.26 -8.64 -7.20
C LEU A 237 -16.71 -8.99 -5.81
N ARG A 238 -15.66 -9.80 -5.73
CA ARG A 238 -14.99 -10.11 -4.46
C ARG A 238 -14.37 -8.87 -3.84
N ALA A 239 -13.72 -8.02 -4.64
CA ALA A 239 -13.15 -6.77 -4.17
C ALA A 239 -14.21 -5.78 -3.67
N MET A 240 -15.34 -5.64 -4.38
CA MET A 240 -16.47 -4.83 -3.95
C MET A 240 -17.05 -5.34 -2.63
N THR A 241 -17.18 -6.65 -2.47
CA THR A 241 -17.63 -7.26 -1.21
C THR A 241 -16.67 -6.93 -0.06
N ALA A 242 -15.36 -7.04 -0.28
CA ALA A 242 -14.36 -6.65 0.72
C ALA A 242 -14.42 -5.16 1.05
N LEU A 243 -14.61 -4.30 0.04
CA LEU A 243 -14.73 -2.86 0.21
C LEU A 243 -15.95 -2.49 1.09
N LEU A 244 -17.08 -3.17 0.89
CA LEU A 244 -18.27 -3.05 1.74
C LEU A 244 -18.02 -3.58 3.15
N GLN A 245 -17.32 -4.71 3.30
CA GLN A 245 -16.94 -5.21 4.62
C GLN A 245 -16.11 -4.17 5.39
N TYR A 246 -15.23 -3.43 4.72
CA TYR A 246 -14.43 -2.38 5.36
C TYR A 246 -15.25 -1.20 5.91
N THR A 247 -16.48 -0.99 5.43
CA THR A 247 -17.39 0.02 6.01
C THR A 247 -17.89 -0.39 7.40
N THR A 248 -17.93 -1.70 7.68
CA THR A 248 -18.42 -2.28 8.94
C THR A 248 -17.34 -2.39 10.03
N LEU A 249 -16.10 -2.01 9.71
CA LEU A 249 -14.98 -2.07 10.65
C LEU A 249 -15.08 -0.99 11.73
N ALA A 250 -14.71 -1.36 12.96
CA ALA A 250 -14.59 -0.45 14.10
C ALA A 250 -13.17 -0.56 14.72
N PRO A 251 -12.61 0.52 15.28
CA PRO A 251 -13.21 1.86 15.43
C PRO A 251 -13.14 2.74 14.18
N HIS A 252 -12.30 2.41 13.19
CA HIS A 252 -12.12 3.21 11.97
C HIS A 252 -12.56 2.45 10.73
N SER A 253 -13.69 2.83 10.15
CA SER A 253 -14.12 2.32 8.84
C SER A 253 -13.04 2.57 7.79
N GLY A 254 -12.83 1.59 6.91
CA GLY A 254 -11.86 1.71 5.82
C GLY A 254 -10.41 1.48 6.19
N ASN A 255 -10.06 1.23 7.47
CA ASN A 255 -8.69 0.91 7.87
C ASN A 255 -8.56 -0.53 8.39
N PRO A 256 -8.19 -1.50 7.54
CA PRO A 256 -8.03 -2.89 7.97
C PRO A 256 -6.82 -3.12 8.89
N ALA A 257 -5.90 -2.15 9.01
CA ALA A 257 -4.70 -2.28 9.84
C ALA A 257 -4.91 -1.87 11.30
N SER A 258 -5.95 -1.10 11.61
CA SER A 258 -6.26 -0.64 12.99
C SER A 258 -7.68 -0.94 13.46
N SER A 259 -8.46 -1.65 12.65
CA SER A 259 -9.86 -1.96 12.94
C SER A 259 -10.17 -3.43 12.72
N SER A 260 -11.21 -3.90 13.40
CA SER A 260 -11.75 -5.25 13.25
C SER A 260 -13.26 -5.20 13.06
N THR A 261 -13.82 -6.27 12.51
CA THR A 261 -15.28 -6.46 12.52
C THR A 261 -15.69 -6.76 13.96
N SER A 262 -16.70 -6.06 14.48
CA SER A 262 -17.30 -6.39 15.77
C SER A 262 -18.41 -7.41 15.52
N PRO A 263 -18.22 -8.71 15.80
CA PRO A 263 -19.33 -9.65 15.76
C PRO A 263 -20.30 -9.28 16.88
N GLY A 264 -21.51 -8.89 16.51
CA GLY A 264 -22.59 -8.68 17.48
C GLY A 264 -22.83 -9.98 18.26
N PRO A 265 -22.82 -9.96 19.61
CA PRO A 265 -23.09 -11.15 20.39
C PRO A 265 -24.49 -11.68 20.07
N ARG A 266 -24.60 -12.95 19.70
CA ARG A 266 -25.90 -13.60 19.44
C ARG A 266 -26.66 -13.90 20.72
N SER A 267 -25.94 -14.07 21.84
CA SER A 267 -26.51 -14.33 23.15
C SER A 267 -26.88 -13.02 23.87
N ALA A 268 -28.03 -13.02 24.53
CA ALA A 268 -28.42 -11.92 25.41
C ALA A 268 -27.41 -11.73 26.55
N ASN A 269 -27.26 -10.50 27.03
CA ASN A 269 -26.43 -10.19 28.19
C ASN A 269 -26.92 -11.00 29.41
N LEU A 270 -25.99 -11.68 30.08
CA LEU A 270 -26.31 -12.48 31.25
C LEU A 270 -26.67 -11.56 32.43
N TYR A 271 -27.97 -11.40 32.68
CA TYR A 271 -28.50 -10.61 33.79
C TYR A 271 -28.03 -11.11 35.18
N SER A 272 -27.55 -12.35 35.27
CA SER A 272 -26.97 -12.93 36.49
C SER A 272 -25.67 -12.26 36.93
N LEU A 273 -24.95 -11.57 36.03
CA LEU A 273 -23.75 -10.81 36.38
C LEU A 273 -24.05 -9.44 37.02
N ARG A 274 -25.33 -9.08 37.18
CA ARG A 274 -25.80 -7.80 37.75
C ARG A 274 -26.27 -7.88 39.19
N THR A 275 -26.08 -9.02 39.88
CA THR A 275 -26.43 -9.12 41.31
C THR A 275 -25.32 -8.55 42.19
N ARG A 276 -25.71 -7.87 43.28
CA ARG A 276 -24.81 -7.28 44.28
C ARG A 276 -24.16 -8.34 45.17
#